data_AF-A2Q4S0-F1
#
_entry.id   AF-A2Q4S0-F1
#
_cell.length_a   1.000
_cell.length_b   1.000
_cell.length_c   1.000
_cell.angle_alpha   90.00
_cell.angle_beta   90.00
_cell.angle_gamma   90.00
#
_symmetry.space_group_name_H-M   'P 1'
#
loop_
_entity.id
_entity.type
_entity.pdbx_description
1 polymer ?
#
loop_
_entity_poly.entity_id
_entity_poly.type
_entity_poly.pdbx_seq_one_letter_code
_entity_poly.pdbx_strand_id
1 'polypeptide(L)'
;MNLNTVLASMGSDMKQKYNKYWGKIENINKLIYFGVILDPRYKFSYVEWCFNDMYGDQPTFFTDLIAVIHTQLFKLFNWYKDAYDQQHNSGHPSASPSESRLKLLRSILN
;
A
#
# COMPACT_ATOMS: atom_id res chain seq x y z
N MET A 1 -37.24 -16.14 18.88
CA MET A 1 -35.94 -15.45 18.79
C MET A 1 -36.17 -13.97 18.61
N ASN A 2 -35.41 -13.11 19.28
CA ASN A 2 -35.56 -11.67 19.21
C ASN A 2 -34.67 -11.11 18.08
N LEU A 3 -35.23 -10.36 17.13
CA LEU A 3 -34.50 -9.84 15.96
C LEU A 3 -33.29 -8.99 16.35
N ASN A 4 -33.38 -8.22 17.45
CA ASN A 4 -32.26 -7.41 17.94
C ASN A 4 -31.10 -8.29 18.41
N THR A 5 -31.37 -9.46 19.00
CA THR A 5 -30.30 -10.40 19.40
C THR A 5 -29.57 -11.01 18.20
N VAL A 6 -30.28 -11.29 17.11
CA VAL A 6 -29.68 -11.81 15.87
C VAL A 6 -28.83 -10.72 15.20
N LEU A 7 -29.35 -9.50 15.09
CA LEU A 7 -28.63 -8.38 14.48
C LEU A 7 -27.38 -8.00 15.30
N ALA A 8 -27.48 -8.02 16.62
CA ALA A 8 -26.36 -7.76 17.51
C ALA A 8 -25.26 -8.84 17.37
N SER A 9 -25.65 -10.12 17.26
CA SER A 9 -24.71 -11.21 17.01
C SER A 9 -23.98 -11.03 15.68
N MET A 10 -24.72 -10.74 14.60
CA MET A 10 -24.14 -10.49 13.28
C MET A 10 -23.16 -9.30 13.30
N GLY A 11 -23.56 -8.21 13.94
CA GLY A 11 -22.71 -7.03 14.09
C GLY A 11 -21.43 -7.34 14.87
N SER A 12 -21.53 -8.15 15.92
CA SER A 12 -20.37 -8.62 16.69
C SER A 12 -19.40 -9.43 15.83
N ASP A 13 -19.91 -10.39 15.06
CA ASP A 13 -19.09 -11.24 14.18
C ASP A 13 -18.40 -10.42 13.07
N MET A 14 -19.11 -9.46 12.49
CA MET A 14 -18.55 -8.53 11.51
C MET A 14 -17.45 -7.67 12.12
N LYS A 15 -17.67 -7.12 13.31
CA LYS A 15 -16.65 -6.35 14.04
C LYS A 15 -15.43 -7.20 14.37
N GLN A 16 -15.60 -8.47 14.72
CA GLN A 16 -14.48 -9.37 15.00
C GLN A 16 -13.62 -9.60 13.75
N LYS A 17 -14.24 -9.81 12.58
CA LYS A 17 -13.52 -9.92 11.31
C LYS A 17 -12.81 -8.61 10.95
N TYR A 18 -13.49 -7.47 11.13
CA TYR A 18 -12.86 -6.16 10.95
C TYR A 18 -11.64 -6.02 11.85
N ASN A 19 -11.76 -6.25 13.15
CA ASN A 19 -10.65 -6.14 14.09
C ASN A 19 -9.48 -7.09 13.77
N LYS A 20 -9.77 -8.29 13.25
CA LYS A 20 -8.76 -9.27 12.88
C LYS A 20 -7.90 -8.83 11.69
N TYR A 21 -8.49 -8.20 10.69
CA TYR A 21 -7.80 -7.90 9.42
C TYR A 21 -7.52 -6.39 9.20
N TRP A 22 -8.31 -5.53 9.83
CA TRP A 22 -8.39 -4.08 9.55
C TRP A 22 -8.34 -3.19 10.79
N GLY A 23 -8.76 -3.67 11.97
CA GLY A 23 -8.95 -2.80 13.13
C GLY A 23 -7.69 -2.35 13.85
N LYS A 24 -6.53 -2.94 13.55
CA LYS A 24 -5.23 -2.40 13.96
C LYS A 24 -4.40 -2.14 12.71
N ILE A 25 -4.09 -0.88 12.46
CA ILE A 25 -3.36 -0.46 11.26
C ILE A 25 -1.99 -1.15 11.14
N GLU A 26 -1.34 -1.45 12.27
CA GLU A 26 -0.10 -2.23 12.37
C GLU A 26 -0.24 -3.65 11.77
N ASN A 27 -1.42 -4.24 11.91
CA ASN A 27 -1.75 -5.61 11.49
C ASN A 27 -2.37 -5.66 10.10
N ILE A 28 -2.66 -4.51 9.49
CA ILE A 28 -3.23 -4.45 8.14
C ILE A 28 -2.20 -4.96 7.13
N ASN A 29 -2.69 -5.73 6.15
CA ASN A 29 -1.89 -6.11 5.01
C ASN A 29 -1.52 -4.88 4.18
N LYS A 30 -0.24 -4.51 4.18
CA LYS A 30 0.29 -3.30 3.53
C LYS A 30 0.04 -3.26 2.01
N LEU A 31 -0.23 -4.40 1.38
CA LEU A 31 -0.57 -4.49 -0.05
C LEU A 31 -1.81 -3.65 -0.41
N ILE A 32 -2.73 -3.42 0.52
CA ILE A 32 -3.91 -2.58 0.25
C ILE A 32 -3.50 -1.15 -0.11
N TYR A 33 -2.43 -0.64 0.49
CA TYR A 33 -1.95 0.72 0.25
C TYR A 33 -1.30 0.79 -1.13
N PHE A 34 -0.64 -0.29 -1.55
CA PHE A 34 -0.05 -0.37 -2.88
C PHE A 34 -1.12 -0.34 -3.96
N GLY A 35 -2.27 -0.99 -3.73
CA GLY A 35 -3.41 -0.89 -4.65
C GLY A 35 -3.85 0.55 -4.88
N VAL A 36 -3.85 1.38 -3.83
CA VAL A 36 -4.15 2.82 -3.94
C VAL A 36 -3.01 3.55 -4.65
N ILE A 37 -1.76 3.34 -4.26
CA ILE A 37 -0.59 4.05 -4.81
C ILE A 37 -0.35 3.73 -6.29
N LEU A 38 -0.67 2.51 -6.73
CA LEU A 38 -0.53 2.07 -8.11
C LEU A 38 -1.74 2.46 -8.97
N ASP A 39 -2.85 2.90 -8.38
CA ASP A 39 -3.95 3.49 -9.12
C ASP A 39 -3.47 4.82 -9.74
N PRO A 40 -3.62 5.05 -11.06
CA PRO A 40 -3.13 6.26 -11.71
C PRO A 40 -3.64 7.57 -11.11
N ARG A 41 -4.77 7.53 -10.39
CA ARG A 41 -5.41 8.70 -9.76
C ARG A 41 -4.74 9.13 -8.45
N TYR A 42 -4.03 8.22 -7.78
CA TYR A 42 -3.49 8.47 -6.45
C TYR A 42 -1.99 8.19 -6.43
N LYS A 43 -1.28 8.92 -5.55
CA LYS A 43 0.17 8.85 -5.41
C LYS A 43 0.54 8.45 -3.99
N PHE A 44 1.81 8.17 -3.76
CA PHE A 44 2.30 7.92 -2.41
C PHE A 44 1.97 9.08 -1.45
N SER A 45 2.09 10.32 -1.91
CA SER A 45 1.73 11.53 -1.17
C SER A 45 0.26 11.58 -0.73
N TYR A 46 -0.66 10.95 -1.48
CA TYR A 46 -2.06 10.83 -1.05
C TYR A 46 -2.20 9.93 0.18
N VAL A 47 -1.51 8.78 0.17
CA VAL A 47 -1.49 7.86 1.31
C VAL A 47 -0.84 8.49 2.52
N GLU A 48 0.28 9.20 2.32
CA GLU A 48 0.93 9.98 3.37
C GLU A 48 0.00 11.02 3.99
N TRP A 49 -0.71 11.79 3.16
CA TRP A 49 -1.68 12.78 3.62
C TRP A 49 -2.81 12.14 4.44
N CYS A 50 -3.40 11.02 3.98
CA CYS A 50 -4.43 10.32 4.73
C CYS A 50 -3.94 9.85 6.11
N PHE A 51 -2.71 9.36 6.20
CA PHE A 51 -2.14 8.92 7.47
C PHE A 51 -1.78 10.07 8.40
N ASN A 52 -1.35 11.20 7.85
CA ASN A 52 -1.14 12.42 8.64
C ASN A 52 -2.46 12.96 9.22
N ASP A 53 -3.56 12.88 8.48
CA ASP A 53 -4.89 13.27 8.98
C ASP A 53 -5.36 12.36 10.14
N MET A 54 -5.11 11.04 10.03
CA MET A 54 -5.53 10.07 11.05
C MET A 54 -4.61 9.98 12.28
N TYR A 55 -3.30 10.19 12.11
CA TYR A 55 -2.28 9.91 13.14
C TYR A 55 -1.25 11.04 13.30
N GLY A 56 -1.53 12.24 12.81
CA GLY A 56 -0.62 13.38 12.90
C GLY A 56 -0.33 13.82 14.35
N ASP A 57 -1.18 13.44 15.30
CA ASP A 57 -0.96 13.61 16.73
C ASP A 57 0.04 12.59 17.33
N GLN A 58 0.40 11.55 16.57
CA GLN A 58 1.36 10.49 16.93
C GLN A 58 2.55 10.47 15.95
N PRO A 59 3.45 11.47 15.99
CA PRO A 59 4.45 11.70 14.96
C PRO A 59 5.43 10.54 14.75
N THR A 60 5.85 9.87 15.83
CA THR A 60 6.73 8.69 15.74
C THR A 60 6.04 7.55 15.00
N PHE A 61 4.79 7.26 15.38
CA PHE A 61 3.99 6.20 14.78
C PHE A 61 3.73 6.47 13.29
N PHE A 62 3.33 7.70 12.97
CA PHE A 62 3.14 8.15 11.60
C PHE A 62 4.41 7.97 10.76
N THR A 63 5.55 8.47 11.25
CA THR A 63 6.83 8.42 10.53
C THR A 63 7.26 6.97 10.26
N ASP A 64 7.16 6.10 11.27
CA ASP A 64 7.50 4.68 11.15
C ASP A 64 6.58 3.97 10.13
N LEU A 65 5.28 4.25 10.17
CA LEU A 65 4.31 3.65 9.27
C LEU A 65 4.57 4.04 7.80
N ILE A 66 4.78 5.33 7.53
CA ILE A 66 5.08 5.83 6.18
C ILE A 66 6.40 5.27 5.67
N ALA A 67 7.44 5.25 6.50
CA ALA A 67 8.74 4.68 6.15
C ALA A 67 8.63 3.19 5.80
N VAL A 68 7.83 2.43 6.55
CA VAL A 68 7.58 1.01 6.28
C VAL A 68 6.83 0.81 4.97
N ILE A 69 5.77 1.58 4.70
CA ILE A 69 5.00 1.48 3.44
C ILE A 69 5.91 1.81 2.25
N HIS A 70 6.67 2.91 2.32
CA HIS A 70 7.62 3.32 1.28
C HIS A 70 8.66 2.23 1.01
N THR A 71 9.29 1.71 2.06
CA THR A 71 10.31 0.66 1.96
C THR A 71 9.77 -0.61 1.30
N GLN A 72 8.56 -1.03 1.68
CA GLN A 72 7.96 -2.25 1.14
C GLN A 72 7.50 -2.06 -0.31
N LEU A 73 6.96 -0.89 -0.66
CA LEU A 73 6.62 -0.55 -2.05
C LEU A 73 7.87 -0.57 -2.94
N PHE A 74 8.97 0.02 -2.46
CA PHE A 74 10.22 0.06 -3.19
C PHE A 74 10.85 -1.33 -3.36
N LYS A 75 10.75 -2.19 -2.33
CA LYS A 75 11.15 -3.60 -2.43
C LYS A 75 10.36 -4.35 -3.50
N LEU A 76 9.03 -4.20 -3.52
CA LEU A 76 8.17 -4.80 -4.54
C LEU A 76 8.55 -4.32 -5.94
N PHE A 77 8.78 -3.02 -6.09
CA PHE A 77 9.21 -2.42 -7.35
C PHE A 77 10.54 -3.00 -7.84
N ASN A 78 11.57 -3.05 -7.00
CA ASN A 78 12.87 -3.59 -7.38
C ASN A 78 12.78 -5.07 -7.77
N TRP A 79 12.03 -5.86 -6.99
CA TRP A 79 11.80 -7.27 -7.33
C TRP A 79 11.13 -7.42 -8.71
N TYR A 80 10.11 -6.62 -9.00
CA TYR A 80 9.44 -6.64 -10.31
C TYR A 80 10.40 -6.22 -11.43
N LYS A 81 11.18 -5.17 -11.20
CA LYS A 81 12.18 -4.68 -12.15
C LYS A 81 13.21 -5.76 -12.47
N ASP A 82 13.76 -6.41 -11.45
CA ASP A 82 14.77 -7.47 -11.62
C ASP A 82 14.17 -8.66 -12.39
N ALA A 83 12.94 -9.06 -12.07
CA ALA A 83 12.24 -10.14 -12.80
C ALA A 83 11.98 -9.77 -14.27
N TYR A 84 11.57 -8.53 -14.55
CA TYR A 84 11.35 -8.02 -15.89
C TYR A 84 12.65 -8.00 -16.71
N ASP A 85 13.74 -7.50 -16.11
CA ASP A 85 15.05 -7.40 -16.74
C ASP A 85 15.62 -8.81 -17.04
N GLN A 86 15.43 -9.78 -16.15
CA GLN A 86 15.83 -11.18 -16.39
C GLN A 86 15.10 -11.81 -17.59
N GLN A 87 13.81 -11.51 -17.77
CA GLN A 87 13.02 -11.99 -18.90
C GLN A 87 13.36 -11.31 -20.23
N HIS A 88 13.78 -10.03 -20.21
CA HIS A 88 14.08 -9.26 -21.42
C HIS A 88 15.56 -9.25 -21.81
N ASN A 89 16.49 -9.48 -20.89
CA ASN A 89 17.93 -9.58 -21.19
C ASN A 89 18.37 -10.97 -21.67
N SER A 90 17.47 -11.95 -21.71
CA SER A 90 17.76 -13.29 -22.25
C SER A 90 17.67 -13.36 -23.79
N GLY A 91 17.57 -12.23 -24.52
CA GLY A 91 17.52 -12.23 -25.99
C GLY A 91 17.83 -10.95 -26.79
N HIS A 92 17.96 -9.75 -26.21
CA HIS A 92 18.31 -8.55 -26.99
C HIS A 92 18.98 -7.44 -26.15
N PRO A 93 19.84 -6.58 -26.75
CA PRO A 93 20.67 -5.64 -26.01
C PRO A 93 19.81 -4.64 -25.23
N SER A 94 20.10 -4.60 -23.92
CA SER A 94 19.58 -3.67 -22.89
C SER A 94 19.25 -2.28 -23.44
N ALA A 95 17.95 -1.98 -23.58
CA ALA A 95 17.49 -0.60 -23.65
C ALA A 95 17.46 -0.03 -22.23
N SER A 96 18.30 0.99 -21.97
CA SER A 96 18.21 1.86 -20.80
C SER A 96 16.75 2.24 -20.51
N PRO A 97 16.29 2.31 -19.24
CA PRO A 97 14.94 2.74 -18.92
C PRO A 97 14.64 4.06 -19.63
N SER A 98 13.64 4.07 -20.50
CA SER A 98 13.28 5.29 -21.24
C SER A 98 12.97 6.41 -20.24
N GLU A 99 13.34 7.64 -20.57
CA GLU A 99 13.06 8.82 -19.74
C GLU A 99 11.57 8.86 -19.31
N SER A 100 10.67 8.41 -20.17
CA SER A 100 9.24 8.30 -19.91
C SER A 100 8.92 7.33 -18.76
N ARG A 101 9.62 6.19 -18.65
CA ARG A 101 9.48 5.25 -17.53
C ARG A 101 10.02 5.84 -16.23
N LEU A 102 11.17 6.51 -16.26
CA LEU A 102 11.72 7.16 -15.06
C LEU A 102 10.84 8.34 -14.60
N LYS A 103 10.25 9.09 -15.53
CA LYS A 103 9.27 10.16 -15.25
C LYS A 103 7.99 9.60 -14.63
N LEU A 104 7.47 8.48 -15.14
CA LEU A 104 6.34 7.78 -14.54
C LEU A 104 6.65 7.33 -13.11
N LEU A 105 7.84 6.79 -12.87
CA LEU A 105 8.26 6.30 -11.55
C LEU A 105 8.42 7.43 -10.52
N ARG A 106 9.09 8.53 -10.91
CA ARG A 106 9.17 9.73 -10.07
C ARG A 106 7.78 10.30 -9.80
N SER A 107 6.88 10.24 -10.78
CA SER A 107 5.50 10.66 -10.61
C SER A 107 4.71 9.76 -9.66
N ILE A 108 5.04 8.49 -9.46
CA ILE A 108 4.31 7.60 -8.52
C ILE A 108 4.74 7.84 -7.07
N LEU A 109 6.02 8.19 -6.87
CA LEU A 109 6.63 8.41 -5.56
C LEU A 109 6.50 9.84 -5.03
N ASN A 110 6.45 10.84 -5.92
CA ASN A 110 6.09 12.24 -5.60
C ASN A 110 4.56 12.41 -5.63
#